data_AF-A0ABD0L661-F1
#
_entry.id   AF-A0ABD0L661-F1
#
_cell.length_a   1.000
_cell.length_b   1.000
_cell.length_c   1.000
_cell.angle_alpha   90.00
_cell.angle_beta   90.00
_cell.angle_gamma   90.00
#
_symmetry.space_group_name_H-M   'P 1'
#
loop_
_entity.id
_entity.type
_entity.pdbx_description
1 polymer ?
#
loop_
_entity_poly.entity_id
_entity_poly.type
_entity_poly.pdbx_seq_one_letter_code
_entity_poly.pdbx_strand_id
1 'polypeptide(L)'
;MIRQCRFTESKEPAQILVLLYEFEALTKLGDARAESVLERALVLPNPEPKLFESFAALAVEHPAHQPRLSMRALKVAIHTHLQAEEPDFTKCSKAIHSLIQQSLSCNEDEAFTYFKEMADILDKRAQGKYPRMEIVWLMTKAWNTGIRHFCCGSYTEAEKWCAMSMHLLPHMDSLRDTYEEQMMSVYADILDGIEKHRSSRGLEDVSLPSALSRFVGVGPSSVGKEQT
;
A
#
# COMPACT_ATOMS: atom_id res chain seq x y z
N MET A 1 -37.57 -49.10 5.54
CA MET A 1 -37.01 -47.94 4.81
C MET A 1 -37.11 -46.71 5.70
N ILE A 2 -36.06 -46.40 6.47
CA ILE A 2 -35.98 -45.15 7.26
C ILE A 2 -35.03 -44.24 6.49
N ARG A 3 -35.58 -43.17 5.92
CA ARG A 3 -34.79 -42.08 5.31
C ARG A 3 -33.99 -41.42 6.42
N GLN A 4 -32.66 -41.59 6.40
CA GLN A 4 -31.77 -40.66 7.07
C GLN A 4 -31.87 -39.32 6.34
N CYS A 5 -32.62 -38.38 6.91
CA CYS A 5 -32.44 -36.97 6.60
C CYS A 5 -31.05 -36.57 7.12
N ARG A 6 -30.03 -36.61 6.24
CA ARG A 6 -28.78 -35.88 6.49
C ARG A 6 -29.13 -34.39 6.41
N PHE A 7 -29.33 -33.77 7.57
CA PHE A 7 -29.16 -32.33 7.68
C PHE A 7 -27.68 -32.03 7.44
N THR A 8 -27.33 -31.64 6.21
CA THR A 8 -26.11 -30.89 5.93
C THR A 8 -26.47 -29.41 5.96
N GLU A 9 -26.82 -28.89 7.14
CA GLU A 9 -26.70 -27.44 7.36
C GLU A 9 -25.21 -27.12 7.33
N SER A 10 -24.79 -26.20 6.46
CA SER A 10 -23.38 -25.80 6.38
C SER A 10 -22.98 -25.24 7.74
N LYS A 11 -22.02 -25.88 8.41
CA LYS A 11 -21.50 -25.42 9.71
C LYS A 11 -20.64 -24.16 9.60
N GLU A 12 -20.36 -23.72 8.37
CA GLU A 12 -19.43 -22.63 8.05
C GLU A 12 -19.88 -21.26 8.58
N PRO A 13 -21.14 -20.81 8.43
CA PRO A 13 -21.55 -19.50 8.94
C PRO A 13 -21.50 -19.42 10.47
N ALA A 14 -21.88 -20.50 11.15
CA ALA A 14 -21.81 -20.57 12.61
C ALA A 14 -20.36 -20.56 13.11
N GLN A 15 -19.46 -21.27 12.42
CA GLN A 15 -18.04 -21.29 12.76
C GLN A 15 -17.38 -19.92 12.59
N ILE A 16 -17.69 -19.20 11.51
CA ILE A 16 -17.20 -17.83 11.28
C ILE A 16 -17.68 -16.89 12.39
N LEU A 17 -18.96 -16.96 12.76
CA LEU A 17 -19.52 -16.14 13.85
C LEU A 17 -18.83 -16.44 15.18
N VAL A 18 -18.59 -17.71 15.51
CA VAL A 18 -17.86 -18.09 16.73
C VAL A 18 -16.47 -17.49 16.75
N LEU A 19 -15.72 -17.52 15.64
CA LEU A 19 -14.40 -16.92 15.55
C LEU A 19 -14.43 -15.40 15.72
N LEU A 20 -15.42 -14.72 15.14
CA LEU A 20 -15.60 -13.27 15.29
C LEU A 20 -15.85 -12.88 16.75
N TYR A 21 -16.80 -13.54 17.41
CA TYR A 21 -17.10 -13.26 18.82
C TYR A 21 -15.96 -13.61 19.76
N GLU A 22 -15.27 -14.73 19.52
CA GLU A 22 -14.10 -15.11 20.30
C GLU A 22 -12.97 -14.09 20.13
N PHE A 23 -12.68 -13.68 18.89
CA PHE A 23 -11.67 -12.67 18.61
C PHE A 23 -12.01 -11.32 19.27
N GLU A 24 -13.25 -10.84 19.13
CA GLU A 24 -13.72 -9.61 19.76
C GLU A 24 -13.57 -9.66 21.29
N ALA A 25 -14.01 -10.74 21.93
CA ALA A 25 -13.90 -10.88 23.37
C ALA A 25 -12.43 -10.87 23.83
N LEU A 26 -11.56 -11.64 23.17
CA LEU A 26 -10.15 -11.73 23.52
C LEU A 26 -9.41 -10.41 23.30
N THR A 27 -9.69 -9.71 22.19
CA THR A 27 -9.06 -8.42 21.90
C THR A 27 -9.48 -7.34 22.90
N LYS A 28 -10.75 -7.29 23.28
CA LYS A 28 -11.26 -6.35 24.31
C LYS A 28 -10.72 -6.65 25.71
N LEU A 29 -10.34 -7.89 25.98
CA LEU A 29 -9.68 -8.30 27.23
C LEU A 29 -8.15 -8.15 27.19
N GLY A 30 -7.56 -7.75 26.06
CA GLY A 30 -6.10 -7.69 25.89
C GLY A 30 -5.41 -9.06 25.92
N ASP A 31 -6.14 -10.14 25.64
CA ASP A 31 -5.65 -11.50 25.75
C ASP A 31 -4.85 -11.91 24.49
N ALA A 32 -3.61 -12.39 24.69
CA ALA A 32 -2.71 -12.81 23.62
C ALA A 32 -3.27 -13.95 22.74
N ARG A 33 -4.25 -14.72 23.25
CA ARG A 33 -4.92 -15.78 22.47
C ARG A 33 -5.68 -15.24 21.26
N ALA A 34 -5.98 -13.94 21.19
CA ALA A 34 -6.60 -13.33 20.01
C ALA A 34 -5.82 -13.64 18.73
N GLU A 35 -4.48 -13.71 18.80
CA GLU A 35 -3.63 -14.05 17.67
C GLU A 35 -3.86 -15.49 17.17
N SER A 36 -4.10 -16.44 18.08
CA SER A 36 -4.40 -17.82 17.70
C SER A 36 -5.75 -17.97 16.98
N VAL A 37 -6.70 -17.06 17.21
CA VAL A 37 -7.98 -17.05 16.50
C VAL A 37 -7.76 -16.69 15.03
N LEU A 38 -6.87 -15.73 14.74
CA LEU A 38 -6.48 -15.37 13.39
C LEU A 38 -5.86 -16.56 12.65
N GLU A 39 -4.96 -17.30 13.29
CA GLU A 39 -4.34 -18.50 12.72
C GLU A 39 -5.36 -19.63 12.45
N ARG A 40 -6.35 -19.81 13.33
CA ARG A 40 -7.44 -20.77 13.09
C ARG A 40 -8.34 -20.35 11.95
N ALA A 41 -8.54 -19.06 11.72
CA ALA A 41 -9.33 -18.57 10.59
C ALA A 41 -8.61 -18.79 9.25
N LEU A 42 -7.27 -18.71 9.22
CA LEU A 42 -6.46 -18.96 8.03
C LEU A 42 -6.60 -20.39 7.49
N VAL A 43 -6.84 -21.36 8.37
CA VAL A 43 -6.98 -22.79 8.00
C VAL A 43 -8.41 -23.22 7.67
N LEU A 44 -9.36 -22.28 7.64
CA LEU A 44 -10.72 -22.57 7.18
C LEU A 44 -10.72 -22.95 5.69
N PRO A 45 -11.67 -23.79 5.24
CA PRO A 45 -11.88 -24.01 3.82
C PRO A 45 -12.33 -22.69 3.18
N ASN A 46 -11.60 -22.22 2.16
CA ASN A 46 -11.87 -20.98 1.42
C ASN A 46 -12.04 -19.74 2.34
N PRO A 47 -10.98 -19.31 3.03
CA PRO A 47 -11.09 -18.20 3.96
C PRO A 47 -11.36 -16.90 3.20
N GLU A 48 -12.47 -16.23 3.51
CA GLU A 48 -12.85 -15.00 2.81
C GLU A 48 -12.05 -13.79 3.32
N PRO A 49 -11.63 -12.85 2.43
CA PRO A 49 -10.98 -11.61 2.86
C PRO A 49 -11.79 -10.82 3.89
N LYS A 50 -13.13 -10.88 3.76
CA LYS A 50 -14.05 -10.13 4.62
C LYS A 50 -13.95 -10.52 6.10
N LEU A 51 -13.64 -11.78 6.39
CA LEU A 51 -13.42 -12.24 7.76
C LEU A 51 -12.24 -11.50 8.41
N PHE A 52 -11.13 -11.41 7.68
CA PHE A 52 -9.92 -10.75 8.18
C PHE A 52 -10.05 -9.23 8.24
N GLU A 53 -10.81 -8.62 7.32
CA GLU A 53 -11.22 -7.22 7.43
C GLU A 53 -12.00 -6.96 8.73
N SER A 54 -12.90 -7.87 9.11
CA SER A 54 -13.65 -7.77 10.36
C SER A 54 -12.76 -7.92 11.59
N PHE A 55 -11.82 -8.88 11.60
CA PHE A 55 -10.82 -8.96 12.67
C PHE A 55 -9.98 -7.69 12.78
N ALA A 56 -9.56 -7.13 11.66
CA ALA A 56 -8.81 -5.88 11.65
C ALA A 56 -9.60 -4.74 12.30
N ALA A 57 -10.89 -4.62 11.98
CA ALA A 57 -11.76 -3.61 12.56
C ALA A 57 -11.97 -3.81 14.07
N LEU A 58 -12.26 -5.04 14.50
CA LEU A 58 -12.45 -5.39 15.92
C LEU A 58 -11.19 -5.13 16.75
N ALA A 59 -10.00 -5.38 16.19
CA ALA A 59 -8.75 -5.18 16.88
C ALA A 59 -8.45 -3.70 17.22
N VAL A 60 -8.97 -2.74 16.45
CA VAL A 60 -8.81 -1.30 16.72
C VAL A 60 -10.05 -0.65 17.34
N GLU A 61 -11.13 -1.39 17.49
CA GLU A 61 -12.34 -0.90 18.15
C GLU A 61 -12.09 -0.73 19.66
N HIS A 62 -12.62 0.33 20.26
CA HIS A 62 -12.57 0.50 21.71
C HIS A 62 -13.36 -0.62 22.40
N PRO A 63 -12.86 -1.25 23.49
CA PRO A 63 -11.62 -0.95 24.23
C PRO A 63 -10.33 -1.68 23.80
N ALA A 64 -10.32 -2.44 22.71
CA ALA A 64 -9.20 -3.31 22.34
C ALA A 64 -7.89 -2.55 22.02
N HIS A 65 -7.94 -1.59 21.08
CA HIS A 65 -6.80 -0.74 20.70
C HIS A 65 -5.48 -1.50 20.39
N GLN A 66 -5.54 -2.56 19.58
CA GLN A 66 -4.42 -3.41 19.17
C GLN A 66 -4.04 -3.24 17.67
N PRO A 67 -3.36 -2.14 17.29
CA PRO A 67 -3.06 -1.84 15.88
C PRO A 67 -2.15 -2.88 15.21
N ARG A 68 -1.20 -3.49 15.93
CA ARG A 68 -0.32 -4.52 15.34
C ARG A 68 -1.09 -5.77 14.91
N LEU A 69 -2.06 -6.20 15.72
CA LEU A 69 -2.92 -7.33 15.39
C LEU A 69 -3.86 -6.98 14.23
N SER A 70 -4.37 -5.74 14.19
CA SER A 70 -5.15 -5.22 13.07
C SER A 70 -4.36 -5.24 11.76
N MET A 71 -3.13 -4.72 11.76
CA MET A 71 -2.25 -4.75 10.59
C MET A 71 -1.96 -6.17 10.11
N ARG A 72 -1.75 -7.13 11.03
CA ARG A 72 -1.56 -8.55 10.67
C ARG A 72 -2.81 -9.12 9.98
N ALA A 73 -4.00 -8.85 10.50
CA ALA A 73 -5.26 -9.26 9.87
C ALA A 73 -5.46 -8.59 8.50
N LEU A 74 -5.14 -7.30 8.34
CA LEU A 74 -5.19 -6.61 7.05
C LEU A 74 -4.25 -7.21 6.01
N LYS A 75 -3.01 -7.55 6.38
CA LYS A 75 -2.06 -8.23 5.48
C LYS A 75 -2.64 -9.53 4.94
N VAL A 76 -3.28 -10.31 5.81
CA VAL A 76 -3.97 -11.54 5.41
C VAL A 76 -5.12 -11.23 4.47
N ALA A 77 -5.99 -10.26 4.79
CA ALA A 77 -7.10 -9.87 3.92
C ALA A 77 -6.61 -9.48 2.51
N ILE A 78 -5.56 -8.66 2.43
CA ILE A 78 -4.95 -8.21 1.18
C ILE A 78 -4.38 -9.39 0.41
N HIS A 79 -3.63 -10.27 1.08
CA HIS A 79 -3.09 -11.48 0.45
C HIS A 79 -4.22 -12.32 -0.15
N THR A 80 -5.29 -12.57 0.60
CA THR A 80 -6.43 -13.36 0.12
C THR A 80 -7.14 -12.72 -1.07
N HIS A 81 -7.38 -11.39 -1.04
CA HIS A 81 -7.94 -10.66 -2.20
C HIS A 81 -7.05 -10.83 -3.44
N LEU A 82 -5.74 -10.73 -3.26
CA LEU A 82 -4.75 -10.79 -4.33
C LEU A 82 -4.48 -12.22 -4.84
N GLN A 83 -4.91 -13.28 -4.16
CA GLN A 83 -4.82 -14.67 -4.63
C GLN A 83 -6.00 -15.09 -5.50
N ALA A 84 -7.08 -14.30 -5.55
CA ALA A 84 -8.20 -14.56 -6.46
C ALA A 84 -7.74 -14.54 -7.93
N GLU A 85 -8.34 -15.37 -8.77
CA GLU A 85 -8.09 -15.41 -10.22
C GLU A 85 -8.35 -14.03 -10.85
N GLU A 86 -9.42 -13.37 -10.42
CA GLU A 86 -9.73 -11.98 -10.73
C GLU A 86 -9.86 -11.15 -9.44
N PRO A 87 -8.78 -10.47 -9.00
CA PRO A 87 -8.83 -9.65 -7.80
C PRO A 87 -9.78 -8.45 -7.93
N ASP A 88 -10.69 -8.30 -6.96
CA ASP A 88 -11.51 -7.10 -6.80
C ASP A 88 -10.69 -5.99 -6.14
N PHE A 89 -10.01 -5.18 -6.97
CA PHE A 89 -9.18 -4.07 -6.49
C PHE A 89 -9.98 -2.99 -5.74
N THR A 90 -11.30 -2.89 -5.93
CA THR A 90 -12.13 -1.92 -5.20
C THR A 90 -12.36 -2.35 -3.75
N LYS A 91 -12.48 -3.65 -3.49
CA LYS A 91 -12.52 -4.18 -2.12
C LYS A 91 -11.14 -4.20 -1.50
N CYS A 92 -10.14 -4.71 -2.23
CA CYS A 92 -8.77 -4.81 -1.77
C CYS A 92 -8.19 -3.45 -1.36
N SER A 93 -8.49 -2.38 -2.12
CA SER A 93 -7.95 -1.05 -1.85
C SER A 93 -8.30 -0.51 -0.46
N LYS A 94 -9.46 -0.86 0.09
CA LYS A 94 -9.88 -0.43 1.44
C LYS A 94 -9.00 -1.03 2.53
N ALA A 95 -8.63 -2.30 2.37
CA ALA A 95 -7.73 -2.99 3.29
C ALA A 95 -6.30 -2.44 3.19
N ILE A 96 -5.81 -2.21 1.96
CA ILE A 96 -4.52 -1.56 1.69
C ILE A 96 -4.46 -0.16 2.32
N HIS A 97 -5.48 0.67 2.08
CA HIS A 97 -5.57 2.02 2.62
C HIS A 97 -5.46 1.99 4.14
N SER A 98 -6.25 1.14 4.78
CA SER A 98 -6.25 0.98 6.24
C SER A 98 -4.89 0.54 6.76
N LEU A 99 -4.23 -0.40 6.08
CA LEU A 99 -2.90 -0.90 6.46
C LEU A 99 -1.86 0.22 6.38
N ILE A 100 -1.81 0.94 5.26
CA ILE A 100 -0.84 2.02 5.04
C ILE A 100 -1.08 3.17 6.02
N GLN A 101 -2.33 3.56 6.25
CA GLN A 101 -2.67 4.63 7.20
C GLN A 101 -2.25 4.29 8.63
N GLN A 102 -2.48 3.05 9.07
CA GLN A 102 -2.01 2.58 10.37
C GLN A 102 -0.47 2.56 10.42
N SER A 103 0.17 2.06 9.37
CA SER A 103 1.64 1.97 9.30
C SER A 103 2.31 3.33 9.34
N LEU A 104 1.80 4.33 8.62
CA LEU A 104 2.31 5.70 8.64
C LEU A 104 2.28 6.33 10.04
N SER A 105 1.35 5.90 10.88
CA SER A 105 1.21 6.41 12.25
C SER A 105 2.18 5.74 13.24
N CYS A 106 2.72 4.57 12.90
CA CYS A 106 3.52 3.75 13.81
C CYS A 106 4.98 3.58 13.35
N ASN A 107 5.20 3.34 12.06
CA ASN A 107 6.51 3.05 11.47
C ASN A 107 6.53 3.43 9.98
N GLU A 108 7.21 4.53 9.66
CA GLU A 108 7.32 5.04 8.28
C GLU A 108 8.09 4.10 7.35
N ASP A 109 9.11 3.37 7.82
CA ASP A 109 9.86 2.42 6.98
C ASP A 109 9.01 1.21 6.60
N GLU A 110 8.20 0.74 7.56
CA GLU A 110 7.21 -0.31 7.29
C GLU A 110 6.15 0.20 6.30
N ALA A 111 5.65 1.42 6.49
CA ALA A 111 4.73 2.05 5.55
C ALA A 111 5.34 2.14 4.15
N PHE A 112 6.60 2.59 4.03
CA PHE A 112 7.28 2.70 2.74
C PHE A 112 7.42 1.34 2.04
N THR A 113 7.55 0.25 2.80
CA THR A 113 7.53 -1.10 2.24
C THR A 113 6.19 -1.41 1.57
N TYR A 114 5.07 -1.06 2.20
CA TYR A 114 3.75 -1.20 1.57
C TYR A 114 3.54 -0.28 0.37
N PHE A 115 4.13 0.92 0.37
CA PHE A 115 4.13 1.78 -0.82
C PHE A 115 4.82 1.10 -2.01
N LYS A 116 5.98 0.46 -1.79
CA LYS A 116 6.68 -0.31 -2.84
C LYS A 116 5.83 -1.49 -3.33
N GLU A 117 5.24 -2.25 -2.42
CA GLU A 117 4.34 -3.37 -2.78
C GLU A 117 3.14 -2.88 -3.60
N MET A 118 2.61 -1.70 -3.26
CA MET A 118 1.52 -1.09 -4.02
C MET A 118 1.93 -0.62 -5.40
N ALA A 119 3.11 -0.01 -5.55
CA ALA A 119 3.65 0.32 -6.86
C ALA A 119 3.81 -0.94 -7.73
N ASP A 120 4.32 -2.03 -7.17
CA ASP A 120 4.42 -3.32 -7.85
C ASP A 120 3.06 -3.87 -8.30
N ILE A 121 2.02 -3.74 -7.47
CA ILE A 121 0.65 -4.15 -7.82
C ILE A 121 0.12 -3.30 -8.98
N LEU A 122 0.31 -1.98 -8.93
CA LEU A 122 -0.15 -1.06 -9.97
C LEU A 122 0.54 -1.33 -11.31
N ASP A 123 1.87 -1.51 -11.29
CA ASP A 123 2.70 -1.76 -12.47
C ASP A 123 2.38 -3.11 -13.12
N LYS A 124 2.21 -4.17 -12.33
CA LYS A 124 2.22 -5.56 -12.84
C LYS A 124 0.85 -6.21 -12.91
N ARG A 125 -0.09 -5.81 -12.04
CA ARG A 125 -1.34 -6.58 -11.81
C ARG A 125 -2.61 -5.79 -12.03
N ALA A 126 -2.64 -4.52 -11.63
CA ALA A 126 -3.87 -3.74 -11.63
C ALA A 126 -4.40 -3.46 -13.04
N GLN A 127 -3.52 -3.25 -14.03
CA GLN A 127 -3.89 -2.97 -15.43
C GLN A 127 -4.97 -1.87 -15.55
N GLY A 128 -4.86 -0.80 -14.76
CA GLY A 128 -5.84 0.30 -14.72
C GLY A 128 -7.15 0.02 -13.98
N LYS A 129 -7.35 -1.18 -13.40
CA LYS A 129 -8.54 -1.54 -12.62
C LYS A 129 -8.51 -1.04 -11.17
N TYR A 130 -7.38 -0.50 -10.71
CA TYR A 130 -7.26 -0.01 -9.33
C TYR A 130 -8.00 1.32 -9.16
N PRO A 131 -8.70 1.55 -8.04
CA PRO A 131 -9.48 2.77 -7.85
C PRO A 131 -8.63 4.03 -7.92
N ARG A 132 -8.95 4.91 -8.88
CA ARG A 132 -8.22 6.16 -9.12
C ARG A 132 -8.03 7.04 -7.87
N MET A 133 -9.08 7.18 -7.06
CA MET A 133 -9.02 8.01 -5.85
C MET A 133 -8.00 7.49 -4.83
N GLU A 134 -7.75 6.18 -4.81
CA GLU A 134 -6.76 5.57 -3.92
C GLU A 134 -5.34 5.82 -4.44
N ILE A 135 -5.14 5.85 -5.76
CA ILE A 135 -3.85 6.24 -6.36
C ILE A 135 -3.52 7.70 -6.01
N VAL A 136 -4.49 8.60 -6.18
CA VAL A 136 -4.34 10.02 -5.81
C VAL A 136 -4.01 10.16 -4.33
N TRP A 137 -4.68 9.40 -3.46
CA TRP A 137 -4.39 9.39 -2.03
C TRP A 137 -2.96 8.91 -1.73
N LEU A 138 -2.53 7.78 -2.31
CA LEU A 138 -1.17 7.25 -2.14
C LEU A 138 -0.13 8.27 -2.59
N MET A 139 -0.27 8.80 -3.80
CA MET A 139 0.64 9.81 -4.36
C MET A 139 0.75 11.02 -3.43
N THR A 140 -0.39 11.55 -2.98
CA THR A 140 -0.45 12.73 -2.10
C THR A 140 0.19 12.44 -0.74
N LYS A 141 -0.04 11.25 -0.16
CA LYS A 141 0.57 10.85 1.11
C LYS A 141 2.08 10.70 1.00
N ALA A 142 2.58 10.09 -0.07
CA ALA A 142 4.01 9.97 -0.32
C ALA A 142 4.66 11.35 -0.51
N TRP A 143 4.03 12.22 -1.31
CA TRP A 143 4.51 13.59 -1.53
C TRP A 143 4.60 14.38 -0.22
N ASN A 144 3.50 14.46 0.53
CA ASN A 144 3.45 15.21 1.79
C ASN A 144 4.46 14.68 2.83
N THR A 145 4.71 13.38 2.81
CA THR A 145 5.74 12.75 3.66
C THR A 145 7.14 13.19 3.24
N GLY A 146 7.43 13.20 1.93
CA GLY A 146 8.70 13.70 1.39
C GLY A 146 8.93 15.18 1.67
N ILE A 147 7.93 16.03 1.47
CA ILE A 147 8.00 17.47 1.80
C ILE A 147 8.30 17.68 3.29
N ARG A 148 7.62 16.94 4.18
CA ARG A 148 7.89 17.02 5.62
C ARG A 148 9.35 16.66 5.93
N HIS A 149 9.88 15.58 5.36
CA HIS A 149 11.29 15.20 5.54
C HIS A 149 12.25 16.26 5.01
N PHE A 150 11.94 16.87 3.87
CA PHE A 150 12.73 17.96 3.29
C PHE A 150 12.79 19.15 4.25
N CYS A 151 11.63 19.58 4.77
CA CYS A 151 11.53 20.67 5.73
C CYS A 151 12.27 20.38 7.06
N CYS A 152 12.36 19.11 7.46
CA CYS A 152 13.11 18.69 8.64
C CYS A 152 14.62 18.50 8.38
N GLY A 153 15.11 18.70 7.15
CA GLY A 153 16.51 18.49 6.77
C GLY A 153 16.90 17.02 6.56
N SER A 154 15.93 16.10 6.57
CA SER A 154 16.11 14.67 6.30
C SER A 154 16.08 14.39 4.79
N TYR A 155 17.08 14.92 4.08
CA TYR A 155 17.10 14.96 2.61
C TYR A 155 17.05 13.58 1.92
N THR A 156 17.66 12.56 2.50
CA THR A 156 17.63 11.19 1.93
C THR A 156 16.22 10.60 1.95
N GLU A 157 15.49 10.78 3.06
CA GLU A 157 14.10 10.34 3.18
C GLU A 157 13.18 11.21 2.31
N ALA A 158 13.47 12.51 2.21
CA ALA A 158 12.73 13.41 1.32
C ALA A 158 12.77 12.92 -0.12
N GLU A 159 13.97 12.65 -0.65
CA GLU A 159 14.16 12.13 -2.01
C GLU A 159 13.41 10.82 -2.20
N LYS A 160 13.58 9.86 -1.29
CA LYS A 160 12.93 8.54 -1.30
C LYS A 160 11.41 8.63 -1.39
N TRP A 161 10.78 9.48 -0.58
CA TRP A 161 9.32 9.64 -0.55
C TRP A 161 8.78 10.45 -1.73
N CYS A 162 9.47 11.51 -2.14
CA CYS A 162 9.09 12.26 -3.34
C CYS A 162 9.24 11.42 -4.62
N ALA A 163 10.31 10.62 -4.73
CA ALA A 163 10.50 9.70 -5.85
C ALA A 163 9.37 8.64 -5.92
N MET A 164 8.94 8.11 -4.78
CA MET A 164 7.79 7.20 -4.72
C MET A 164 6.51 7.87 -5.22
N SER A 165 6.26 9.14 -4.85
CA SER A 165 5.13 9.90 -5.37
C SER A 165 5.20 10.07 -6.89
N MET A 166 6.38 10.41 -7.42
CA MET A 166 6.62 10.53 -8.85
C MET A 166 6.41 9.20 -9.60
N HIS A 167 6.77 8.07 -9.00
CA HIS A 167 6.50 6.74 -9.57
C HIS A 167 5.00 6.44 -9.66
N LEU A 168 4.17 6.92 -8.74
CA LEU A 168 2.73 6.68 -8.78
C LEU A 168 1.98 7.54 -9.82
N LEU A 169 2.58 8.67 -10.23
CA LEU A 169 1.97 9.67 -11.10
C LEU A 169 1.49 9.15 -12.48
N PRO A 170 2.22 8.28 -13.21
CA PRO A 170 1.78 7.75 -14.50
C PRO A 170 0.46 6.97 -14.45
N HIS A 171 0.07 6.47 -13.28
CA HIS A 171 -1.18 5.73 -13.09
C HIS A 171 -2.42 6.64 -12.93
N MET A 172 -2.30 7.97 -13.06
CA MET A 172 -3.39 8.93 -12.82
C MET A 172 -4.21 9.38 -14.05
N ASP A 173 -4.04 8.73 -15.20
CA ASP A 173 -4.74 9.02 -16.47
C ASP A 173 -4.88 10.54 -16.72
N SER A 174 -6.10 11.03 -16.94
CA SER A 174 -6.42 12.43 -17.29
C SER A 174 -6.07 13.48 -16.24
N LEU A 175 -5.73 13.08 -15.01
CA LEU A 175 -5.31 14.02 -13.96
C LEU A 175 -3.80 14.27 -14.02
N ARG A 176 -3.04 13.38 -14.64
CA ARG A 176 -1.58 13.46 -14.72
C ARG A 176 -1.15 14.83 -15.23
N ASP A 177 -1.69 15.25 -16.37
CA ASP A 177 -1.29 16.48 -17.05
C ASP A 177 -1.48 17.75 -16.18
N THR A 178 -2.39 17.72 -15.20
CA THR A 178 -2.61 18.86 -14.27
C THR A 178 -1.57 18.92 -13.15
N TYR A 179 -1.06 17.77 -12.70
CA TYR A 179 -0.15 17.67 -11.56
C TYR A 179 1.32 17.48 -11.98
N GLU A 180 1.56 16.90 -13.16
CA GLU A 180 2.86 16.46 -13.62
C GLU A 180 3.86 17.63 -13.74
N GLU A 181 3.52 18.70 -14.44
CA GLU A 181 4.42 19.85 -14.58
C GLU A 181 4.77 20.48 -13.22
N GLN A 182 3.78 20.65 -12.35
CA GLN A 182 3.98 21.24 -11.03
C GLN A 182 4.83 20.35 -10.13
N MET A 183 4.53 19.04 -10.09
CA MET A 183 5.29 18.08 -9.28
C MET A 183 6.72 17.91 -9.82
N MET A 184 6.93 17.86 -11.12
CA MET A 184 8.27 17.81 -11.71
C MET A 184 9.09 19.06 -11.38
N SER A 185 8.49 20.25 -11.50
CA SER A 185 9.15 21.50 -11.13
C SER A 185 9.59 21.50 -9.67
N VAL A 186 8.68 21.20 -8.74
CA VAL A 186 8.99 21.18 -7.31
C VAL A 186 9.97 20.06 -6.96
N TYR A 187 9.88 18.91 -7.63
CA TYR A 187 10.82 17.82 -7.41
C TYR A 187 12.24 18.20 -7.84
N ALA A 188 12.40 18.92 -8.96
CA ALA A 188 13.70 19.47 -9.36
C ALA A 188 14.25 20.45 -8.32
N ASP A 189 13.42 21.36 -7.80
CA ASP A 189 13.81 22.29 -6.72
C ASP A 189 14.27 21.55 -5.44
N ILE A 190 13.60 20.44 -5.11
CA ILE A 190 13.97 19.59 -3.99
C ILE A 190 15.35 18.96 -4.24
N LEU A 191 15.57 18.35 -5.41
CA LEU A 191 16.85 17.73 -5.76
C LEU A 191 18.00 18.75 -5.74
N ASP A 192 17.80 19.94 -6.31
CA ASP A 192 18.74 21.05 -6.25
C ASP A 192 19.05 21.47 -4.81
N GLY A 193 18.02 21.54 -3.95
CA GLY A 193 18.17 21.81 -2.54
C GLY A 193 19.04 20.75 -1.83
N ILE A 194 18.77 19.48 -2.12
CA ILE A 194 19.54 18.34 -1.59
C ILE A 194 21.00 18.43 -2.02
N GLU A 195 21.28 18.74 -3.29
CA GLU A 195 22.63 18.86 -3.83
C GLU A 195 23.40 20.04 -3.22
N LYS A 196 22.75 21.20 -3.05
CA LYS A 196 23.34 22.37 -2.36
C LYS A 196 23.68 22.04 -0.90
N HIS A 197 22.82 21.30 -0.21
CA HIS A 197 23.07 20.87 1.16
C HIS A 197 24.16 19.79 1.27
N ARG A 198 24.31 18.94 0.25
CA ARG A 198 25.39 17.96 0.16
C ARG A 198 26.74 18.64 -0.09
N SER A 199 26.76 19.59 -1.01
CA SER A 199 27.95 20.37 -1.39
C SER A 199 28.47 21.26 -0.26
N SER A 200 27.58 21.79 0.60
CA SER A 200 27.95 22.59 1.78
C SER A 200 28.48 21.76 2.96
N ARG A 201 28.29 20.43 2.96
CA ARG A 201 28.88 19.51 3.96
C ARG A 201 30.22 18.87 3.54
N GLY A 202 30.60 18.99 2.26
CA GLY A 202 31.92 18.70 1.68
C GLY A 202 32.73 17.50 2.18
N LEU A 203 32.73 16.38 1.44
CA LEU A 203 33.89 15.55 1.03
C LEU A 203 33.40 14.24 0.36
N GLU A 204 34.29 13.66 -0.44
CA GLU A 204 34.13 12.71 -1.55
C GLU A 204 33.37 11.38 -1.27
N ASP A 205 32.73 10.92 -2.36
CA ASP A 205 32.45 9.53 -2.79
C ASP A 205 31.34 8.72 -2.08
N VAL A 206 30.21 8.53 -2.78
CA VAL A 206 29.78 7.23 -3.36
C VAL A 206 28.80 7.53 -4.51
N SER A 207 29.11 7.00 -5.68
CA SER A 207 28.30 7.00 -6.91
C SER A 207 26.78 6.86 -6.69
N LEU A 208 25.99 7.81 -7.21
CA LEU A 208 24.54 7.69 -7.33
C LEU A 208 24.17 6.81 -8.54
N PRO A 209 23.20 5.88 -8.41
CA PRO A 209 22.53 5.30 -9.58
C PRO A 209 21.65 6.38 -10.23
N SER A 210 21.95 6.71 -11.48
CA SER A 210 21.16 7.60 -12.34
C SER A 210 19.71 7.09 -12.47
N ALA A 211 18.79 7.66 -11.67
CA ALA A 211 17.36 7.42 -11.82
C ALA A 211 16.72 8.26 -12.96
N LEU A 212 17.44 9.26 -13.47
CA LEU A 212 16.96 10.10 -14.58
C LEU A 212 17.09 9.44 -15.96
N SER A 213 17.92 8.40 -16.12
CA SER A 213 18.07 7.72 -17.42
C SER A 213 16.96 6.72 -17.76
N ARG A 214 16.01 6.46 -16.85
CA ARG A 214 14.89 5.53 -17.11
C ARG A 214 13.57 6.21 -17.47
N PHE A 215 13.43 7.51 -17.23
CA PHE A 215 12.16 8.21 -17.47
C PHE A 215 12.12 8.97 -18.80
N VAL A 216 13.28 9.35 -19.36
CA VAL A 216 13.30 10.03 -20.66
C VAL A 216 13.72 9.05 -21.75
N GLY A 217 12.75 8.31 -22.27
CA GLY A 217 12.87 7.65 -23.57
C GLY A 217 12.98 8.70 -24.67
N VAL A 218 14.15 9.33 -24.81
CA VAL A 218 14.47 10.13 -26.00
C VAL A 218 14.72 9.15 -27.15
N GLY A 219 13.66 8.84 -27.90
CA GLY A 219 13.81 8.25 -29.23
C GLY A 219 14.60 9.22 -30.12
N PRO A 220 15.59 8.75 -30.90
CA PRO A 220 16.37 9.65 -31.75
C PRO A 220 15.47 10.24 -32.83
N SER A 221 15.42 11.58 -32.89
CA SER A 221 14.91 12.32 -34.04
C SER A 221 15.73 12.00 -35.28
N SER A 222 15.14 11.29 -36.23
CA SER A 222 15.69 11.17 -37.58
C SER A 222 15.38 12.44 -38.37
N VAL A 223 16.38 13.33 -38.47
CA VAL A 223 16.43 14.40 -39.47
C VAL A 223 17.28 13.92 -40.65
N GLY A 224 16.72 14.05 -41.85
CA GLY A 224 17.41 14.00 -43.14
C GLY A 224 16.64 13.16 -44.16
N LYS A 225 16.50 13.51 -45.44
CA LYS A 225 16.99 14.63 -46.26
C LYS A 225 16.09 14.66 -47.52
N GLU A 226 16.02 15.83 -48.16
CA GLU A 226 15.46 16.09 -49.49
C GLU A 226 16.08 15.27 -50.64
N GLN A 227 15.40 15.36 -51.81
CA GLN A 227 15.79 15.04 -53.19
C GLN A 227 15.64 13.55 -53.57
N THR A 228 14.85 13.16 -54.58
CA THR A 228 14.59 13.76 -55.91
C THR A 228 13.23 13.29 -56.44
#